data_AF-M3C0C0-F1
#
_entry.id   AF-M3C0C0-F1
#
_cell.length_a   1.000
_cell.length_b   1.000
_cell.length_c   1.000
_cell.angle_alpha   90.00
_cell.angle_beta   90.00
_cell.angle_gamma   90.00
#
_symmetry.space_group_name_H-M   'P 1'
#
loop_
_entity.id
_entity.type
_entity.pdbx_description
1 polymer ?
#
loop_
_entity_poly.entity_id
_entity_poly.type
_entity_poly.pdbx_seq_one_letter_code
_entity_poly.pdbx_strand_id
1 'polypeptide(L)'
;MCNGNGRASQGGRIVVLQPIQRSATTSTTTKTSSSSTKRPATLSREVSLRLDDDCANGRTTVTIDGLDLHDFSSCSAAAAASSSSSSSSSDPIDCESILHRIEIPAKIQNRMPFSLASRFDLGVGGEGIVGRRVSLIRDHLLVGQGIVGWN
;
A
#
# COMPACT_ATOMS: atom_id res chain seq x y z
N MET A 1 -18.37 -4.85 -31.41
CA MET A 1 -17.99 -5.96 -30.50
C MET A 1 -16.48 -5.96 -30.41
N CYS A 2 -15.92 -5.46 -29.31
CA CYS A 2 -14.47 -5.39 -29.14
C CYS A 2 -13.99 -6.74 -28.61
N ASN A 3 -13.42 -7.57 -29.47
CA ASN A 3 -12.78 -8.83 -29.08
C ASN A 3 -11.41 -8.48 -28.49
N GLY A 4 -11.40 -8.06 -27.24
CA GLY A 4 -10.19 -7.75 -26.50
C GLY A 4 -9.49 -9.05 -26.10
N ASN A 5 -8.61 -9.57 -26.97
CA ASN A 5 -7.56 -10.46 -26.52
C ASN A 5 -6.78 -9.73 -25.43
N GLY A 6 -6.96 -10.15 -24.17
CA GLY A 6 -6.27 -9.61 -23.02
C GLY A 6 -4.79 -9.57 -23.32
N ARG A 7 -4.23 -8.37 -23.42
CA ARG A 7 -2.79 -8.19 -23.49
C ARG A 7 -2.23 -8.80 -22.20
N ALA A 8 -1.55 -9.93 -22.29
CA ALA A 8 -0.65 -10.35 -21.24
C ALA A 8 0.39 -9.23 -21.12
N SER A 9 0.27 -8.37 -20.10
CA SER A 9 1.28 -7.36 -19.87
C SER A 9 2.58 -8.07 -19.56
N GLN A 10 3.57 -7.80 -20.38
CA GLN A 10 4.95 -8.12 -20.03
C GLN A 10 5.51 -7.13 -18.98
N GLY A 11 4.72 -6.13 -18.56
CA GLY A 11 5.02 -5.23 -17.45
C GLY A 11 4.28 -5.63 -16.18
N GLY A 12 4.94 -5.55 -15.03
CA GLY A 12 4.33 -5.74 -13.72
C GLY A 12 3.23 -4.73 -13.40
N ARG A 13 2.70 -4.78 -12.18
CA ARG A 13 1.83 -3.73 -11.64
C ARG A 13 2.62 -2.85 -10.72
N ILE A 14 2.35 -1.55 -10.79
CA ILE A 14 2.98 -0.59 -9.91
C ILE A 14 1.91 0.19 -9.17
N VAL A 15 2.14 0.43 -7.89
CA VAL A 15 1.44 1.45 -7.13
C VAL A 15 2.46 2.37 -6.51
N VAL A 16 2.24 3.66 -6.67
CA VAL A 16 2.99 4.71 -5.97
C VAL A 16 2.12 5.20 -4.83
N LEU A 17 2.57 4.94 -3.62
CA LEU A 17 1.94 5.34 -2.38
C LEU A 17 2.45 6.71 -1.98
N GLN A 18 1.56 7.69 -2.00
CA GLN A 18 1.87 9.03 -1.56
C GLN A 18 1.75 9.13 -0.04
N PRO A 19 2.67 9.85 0.63
CA PRO A 19 2.55 10.14 2.04
C PRO A 19 1.25 10.87 2.36
N ILE A 20 0.55 10.46 3.42
CA ILE A 20 -0.56 11.25 3.95
C ILE A 20 0.02 12.33 4.84
N GLN A 21 0.02 13.56 4.33
CA GLN A 21 0.31 14.72 5.17
C GLN A 21 -0.88 14.94 6.09
N ARG A 22 -0.79 14.40 7.32
CA ARG A 22 -1.67 14.86 8.40
C ARG A 22 -1.21 16.26 8.76
N SER A 23 -1.97 17.27 8.33
CA SER A 23 -1.83 18.63 8.85
C SER A 23 -1.85 18.53 10.37
N ALA A 24 -0.74 18.86 11.01
CA ALA A 24 -0.68 18.94 12.45
C ALA A 24 -1.75 19.95 12.88
N THR A 25 -2.85 19.48 13.45
CA THR A 25 -3.81 20.36 14.10
C THR A 25 -3.06 21.06 15.22
N THR A 26 -2.88 22.36 15.06
CA THR A 26 -2.26 23.25 16.03
C THR A 26 -3.04 23.20 17.35
N SER A 27 -2.70 22.28 18.25
CA SER A 27 -3.10 22.36 19.65
C SER A 27 -2.16 23.33 20.34
N THR A 28 -2.52 24.60 20.28
CA THR A 28 -1.93 25.68 21.07
C THR A 28 -2.20 25.43 22.56
N THR A 29 -1.26 24.82 23.30
CA THR A 29 -1.09 25.13 24.73
C THR A 29 0.29 24.70 25.24
N THR A 30 1.09 25.72 25.55
CA THR A 30 2.15 25.80 26.59
C THR A 30 3.18 24.67 26.73
N LYS A 31 4.43 25.04 26.38
CA LYS A 31 5.70 24.48 26.86
C LYS A 31 5.61 23.92 28.29
N THR A 32 5.97 22.66 28.50
CA THR A 32 6.84 22.18 29.58
C THR A 32 7.19 20.69 29.39
N SER A 33 8.51 20.42 29.36
CA SER A 33 9.21 19.21 29.82
C SER A 33 8.83 17.81 29.30
N SER A 34 9.79 17.23 28.57
CA SER A 34 10.28 15.84 28.69
C SER A 34 9.24 14.71 28.79
N SER A 35 8.80 14.21 27.65
CA SER A 35 8.50 12.78 27.48
C SER A 35 8.82 12.39 26.04
N SER A 36 9.40 11.22 25.85
CA SER A 36 9.77 10.69 24.53
C SER A 36 8.52 10.38 23.71
N THR A 37 7.96 11.39 23.06
CA THR A 37 6.80 11.23 22.18
C THR A 37 7.25 10.50 20.92
N LYS A 38 6.96 9.19 20.86
CA LYS A 38 7.10 8.35 19.66
C LYS A 38 6.55 9.14 18.47
N ARG A 39 7.44 9.58 17.57
CA ARG A 39 7.10 10.38 16.40
C ARG A 39 5.99 9.64 15.63
N PRO A 40 4.89 10.31 15.23
CA PRO A 40 3.85 9.63 14.46
C PRO A 40 4.50 9.06 13.19
N ALA A 41 4.24 7.78 12.93
CA ALA A 41 4.79 7.06 11.81
C ALA A 41 4.23 7.62 10.49
N THR A 42 4.88 8.65 9.94
CA THR A 42 4.52 9.22 8.65
C THR A 42 5.49 8.71 7.59
N LEU A 43 4.99 8.43 6.39
CA LEU A 43 5.86 8.24 5.22
C LEU A 43 6.65 9.54 4.97
N SER A 44 7.98 9.47 4.92
CA SER A 44 8.85 10.62 4.65
C SER A 44 9.00 10.92 3.16
N ARG A 45 8.68 9.94 2.31
CA ARG A 45 8.81 9.96 0.85
C ARG A 45 7.78 9.02 0.22
N GLU A 46 7.62 9.12 -1.09
CA GLU A 46 6.81 8.18 -1.86
C GLU A 46 7.39 6.76 -1.78
N VAL A 47 6.50 5.77 -1.72
CA VAL A 47 6.85 4.35 -1.74
C VAL A 47 6.26 3.72 -2.98
N SER A 48 7.07 2.99 -3.74
CA SER A 48 6.58 2.19 -4.86
C SER A 48 6.48 0.72 -4.47
N LEU A 49 5.35 0.10 -4.76
CA LEU A 49 5.19 -1.35 -4.72
C LEU A 49 5.07 -1.84 -6.15
N ARG A 50 5.90 -2.80 -6.53
CA ARG A 50 5.80 -3.52 -7.79
C ARG A 50 5.28 -4.93 -7.52
N LEU A 51 4.25 -5.35 -8.23
CA LEU A 51 3.67 -6.68 -8.14
C LEU A 51 3.85 -7.40 -9.47
N ASP A 52 4.39 -8.60 -9.43
CA ASP A 52 4.66 -9.44 -10.59
C ASP A 52 4.11 -10.85 -10.36
N ASP A 53 3.66 -11.50 -11.44
CA ASP A 53 3.32 -12.92 -11.40
C ASP A 53 4.62 -13.75 -11.32
N ASP A 54 4.77 -14.53 -10.26
CA ASP A 54 5.76 -15.59 -10.16
C ASP A 54 5.18 -16.86 -10.79
N CYS A 55 5.35 -16.97 -12.12
CA CYS A 55 4.88 -18.11 -12.90
C CYS A 55 5.47 -19.44 -12.43
N ALA A 56 6.66 -19.44 -11.80
CA ALA A 56 7.32 -20.66 -11.35
C ALA A 56 6.64 -21.25 -10.12
N ASN A 57 6.18 -20.39 -9.20
CA ASN A 57 5.55 -20.82 -7.95
C ASN A 57 4.03 -20.59 -7.90
N GLY A 58 3.45 -20.01 -8.95
CA GLY A 58 2.04 -19.64 -9.00
C GLY A 58 1.68 -18.59 -7.95
N ARG A 59 2.61 -17.70 -7.60
CA ARG A 59 2.46 -16.68 -6.55
C ARG A 59 2.56 -15.28 -7.14
N THR A 60 2.35 -14.27 -6.32
CA THR A 60 2.67 -12.89 -6.67
C THR A 60 3.92 -12.47 -5.90
N THR A 61 4.91 -11.95 -6.60
CA THR A 61 6.09 -11.33 -5.99
C THR A 61 5.89 -9.84 -5.85
N VAL A 62 6.28 -9.29 -4.70
CA VAL A 62 6.21 -7.87 -4.40
C VAL A 62 7.61 -7.33 -4.18
N THR A 63 7.93 -6.23 -4.85
CA THR A 63 9.15 -5.46 -4.63
C THR A 63 8.78 -4.08 -4.10
N ILE A 64 9.42 -3.64 -3.02
CA ILE A 64 9.16 -2.34 -2.41
C ILE A 64 10.37 -1.44 -2.60
N ASP A 65 10.15 -0.20 -3.06
CA ASP A 65 11.18 0.85 -3.09
C ASP A 65 10.71 2.07 -2.29
N GLY A 66 11.61 2.64 -1.48
CA GLY A 66 11.37 3.90 -0.76
C GLY A 66 10.93 3.76 0.71
N LEU A 67 10.85 2.53 1.25
CA LEU A 67 10.69 2.32 2.69
C LEU A 67 12.06 2.30 3.39
N ASP A 68 12.28 3.22 4.34
CA ASP A 68 13.44 3.17 5.24
C ASP A 68 13.16 2.18 6.38
N LEU A 69 13.76 1.00 6.29
CA LEU A 69 13.36 -0.21 7.01
C LEU A 69 13.75 -0.25 8.49
N HIS A 70 14.56 0.70 8.96
CA HIS A 70 15.00 0.76 10.36
C HIS A 70 13.86 1.08 11.35
N ASP A 71 12.72 1.60 10.88
CA ASP A 71 11.62 2.03 11.73
C ASP A 71 10.30 1.25 11.56
N PHE A 72 10.19 0.28 10.64
CA PHE A 72 8.89 -0.27 10.21
C PHE A 72 8.67 -1.74 10.61
N SER A 73 8.78 -2.05 11.91
CA SER A 73 8.28 -3.32 12.44
C SER A 73 6.74 -3.31 12.46
N SER A 74 6.09 -4.18 11.68
CA SER A 74 4.62 -4.39 11.62
C SER A 74 3.84 -3.47 10.67
N CYS A 75 4.13 -3.53 9.37
CA CYS A 75 3.35 -2.84 8.35
C CYS A 75 2.47 -3.81 7.58
N SER A 76 1.31 -3.32 7.12
CA SER A 76 0.45 -4.06 6.21
C SER A 76 -0.04 -3.17 5.08
N ALA A 77 -0.16 -3.74 3.89
CA ALA A 77 -0.77 -3.11 2.73
C ALA A 77 -2.14 -3.75 2.47
N ALA A 78 -3.15 -2.95 2.19
CA ALA A 78 -4.49 -3.41 1.90
C ALA A 78 -4.98 -2.81 0.57
N ALA A 79 -5.56 -3.61 -0.30
CA ALA A 79 -6.24 -3.15 -1.52
C ALA A 79 -7.75 -3.29 -1.35
N ALA A 80 -8.49 -2.21 -1.55
CA ALA A 80 -9.94 -2.16 -1.36
C ALA A 80 -10.70 -2.19 -2.69
N ALA A 81 -11.90 -2.76 -2.67
CA ALA A 81 -12.80 -2.88 -3.80
C ALA A 81 -13.29 -1.53 -4.35
N SER A 82 -13.36 -0.51 -3.48
CA SER A 82 -14.14 0.69 -3.75
C SER A 82 -13.39 1.73 -4.60
N SER A 83 -14.02 2.08 -5.71
CA SER A 83 -13.73 3.22 -6.60
C SER A 83 -14.21 4.57 -6.04
N SER A 84 -14.50 4.67 -4.75
CA SER A 84 -15.01 5.90 -4.14
C SER A 84 -13.89 6.95 -3.99
N SER A 85 -14.08 8.01 -4.76
CA SER A 85 -13.31 9.26 -4.82
C SER A 85 -13.52 10.19 -3.62
N SER A 86 -13.97 9.68 -2.47
CA SER A 86 -14.18 10.49 -1.27
C SER A 86 -12.87 10.69 -0.50
N SER A 87 -12.23 11.81 -0.83
CA SER A 87 -11.16 12.45 -0.07
C SER A 87 -11.64 12.82 1.33
N SER A 88 -11.42 11.95 2.30
CA SER A 88 -11.61 12.26 3.72
C SER A 88 -10.58 11.45 4.51
N SER A 89 -9.64 12.17 5.10
CA SER A 89 -8.47 11.64 5.83
C SER A 89 -8.81 10.99 7.18
N SER A 90 -10.10 10.75 7.45
CA SER A 90 -10.61 10.38 8.79
C SER A 90 -11.65 9.26 8.79
N ASP A 91 -12.06 8.72 7.63
CA ASP A 91 -13.01 7.61 7.62
C ASP A 91 -12.31 6.31 8.08
N PRO A 92 -12.89 5.56 9.04
CA PRO A 92 -12.36 4.26 9.43
C PRO A 92 -12.30 3.39 8.18
N ILE A 93 -11.18 2.69 7.99
CA ILE A 93 -11.02 1.75 6.87
C ILE A 93 -12.15 0.73 7.01
N ASP A 94 -13.14 0.82 6.13
CA ASP A 94 -14.30 -0.06 6.16
C ASP A 94 -13.83 -1.45 5.75
N CYS A 95 -13.59 -2.30 6.77
CA CYS A 95 -12.97 -3.62 6.60
C CYS A 95 -13.77 -4.52 5.65
N GLU A 96 -15.08 -4.29 5.52
CA GLU A 96 -15.97 -4.99 4.59
C GLU A 96 -15.59 -4.78 3.12
N SER A 97 -14.84 -3.70 2.81
CA SER A 97 -14.43 -3.36 1.45
C SER A 97 -13.00 -3.78 1.09
N ILE A 98 -12.26 -4.39 2.01
CA ILE A 98 -10.89 -4.85 1.76
C ILE A 98 -10.95 -6.20 1.04
N LEU A 99 -10.46 -6.24 -0.20
CA LEU A 99 -10.36 -7.49 -0.96
C LEU A 99 -9.09 -8.25 -0.59
N HIS A 100 -7.98 -7.51 -0.49
CA HIS A 100 -6.66 -8.10 -0.34
C HIS A 100 -5.91 -7.43 0.79
N ARG A 101 -5.31 -8.24 1.66
CA ARG A 101 -4.42 -7.78 2.73
C ARG A 101 -3.09 -8.51 2.65
N ILE A 102 -2.00 -7.76 2.71
CA ILE A 102 -0.64 -8.25 2.72
C ILE A 102 0.04 -7.78 4.00
N GLU A 103 0.64 -8.70 4.72
CA GLU A 103 1.60 -8.36 5.77
C GLU A 103 2.97 -8.12 5.14
N ILE A 104 3.58 -6.98 5.45
CA ILE A 104 4.92 -6.64 4.98
C ILE A 104 5.91 -7.23 5.99
N PRO A 105 6.79 -8.16 5.57
CA PRO A 105 7.80 -8.75 6.45
C PRO A 105 8.63 -7.68 7.19
N ALA A 106 8.83 -7.88 8.50
CA ALA A 106 9.60 -6.96 9.34
C ALA A 106 11.09 -6.83 8.96
N LYS A 107 11.61 -7.72 8.10
CA LYS A 107 13.00 -7.75 7.63
C LYS A 107 13.08 -7.73 6.10
N ILE A 108 12.32 -6.87 5.44
CA ILE A 108 12.53 -6.60 4.02
C ILE A 108 13.81 -5.78 3.84
N GLN A 109 14.53 -6.03 2.76
CA GLN A 109 15.56 -5.13 2.26
C GLN A 109 14.97 -4.30 1.13
N ASN A 110 15.33 -3.02 1.04
CA ASN A 110 14.80 -2.15 0.00
C ASN A 110 15.13 -2.75 -1.37
N ARG A 111 14.15 -2.81 -2.27
CA ARG A 111 14.24 -3.44 -3.60
C ARG A 111 14.44 -4.95 -3.63
N MET A 112 14.41 -5.63 -2.48
CA MET A 112 14.43 -7.09 -2.46
C MET A 112 13.00 -7.64 -2.64
N PRO A 113 12.74 -8.49 -3.64
CA PRO A 113 11.43 -9.08 -3.84
C PRO A 113 11.12 -10.10 -2.75
N PHE A 114 9.85 -10.23 -2.40
CA PHE A 114 9.32 -11.30 -1.56
C PHE A 114 8.02 -11.84 -2.15
N SER A 115 7.74 -13.13 -1.94
CA SER A 115 6.53 -13.77 -2.45
C SER A 115 5.39 -13.67 -1.44
N LEU A 116 4.20 -13.34 -1.92
CA LEU A 116 2.97 -13.40 -1.14
C LEU A 116 2.54 -14.85 -0.92
N ALA A 117 1.82 -15.08 0.18
CA ALA A 117 1.24 -16.39 0.47
C ALA A 117 0.17 -16.79 -0.56
N SER A 118 -0.62 -15.81 -1.02
CA SER A 118 -1.66 -15.97 -2.03
C SER A 118 -1.29 -15.26 -3.32
N ARG A 119 -1.72 -15.81 -4.46
CA ARG A 119 -1.66 -15.14 -5.75
C ARG A 119 -2.73 -14.08 -5.85
N PHE A 120 -2.37 -12.89 -6.30
CA PHE A 120 -3.31 -11.82 -6.60
C PHE A 120 -3.70 -11.86 -8.07
N ASP A 121 -4.97 -11.56 -8.34
CA ASP A 121 -5.40 -11.25 -9.70
C ASP A 121 -4.84 -9.86 -10.07
N LEU A 122 -3.83 -9.85 -10.94
CA LEU A 122 -3.19 -8.63 -11.44
C LEU A 122 -3.95 -8.01 -12.63
N GLY A 123 -5.20 -8.43 -12.87
CA GLY A 123 -6.10 -7.91 -13.89
C GLY A 123 -7.00 -6.75 -13.42
N VAL A 124 -7.98 -6.41 -14.26
CA VAL A 124 -9.02 -5.39 -14.01
C VAL A 124 -10.38 -6.04 -13.72
N GLY A 125 -11.19 -5.43 -12.86
CA GLY A 125 -12.54 -5.92 -12.53
C GLY A 125 -12.51 -7.17 -11.62
N GLY A 126 -13.67 -7.68 -11.21
CA GLY A 126 -13.76 -8.92 -10.41
C GLY A 126 -12.88 -8.88 -9.15
N GLU A 127 -11.93 -9.81 -9.01
CA GLU A 127 -10.91 -9.85 -7.95
C GLU A 127 -9.61 -9.08 -8.29
N GLY A 128 -9.52 -8.57 -9.51
CA GLY A 128 -8.37 -7.87 -10.11
C GLY A 128 -7.97 -6.54 -9.46
N ILE A 129 -6.73 -6.42 -9.00
CA ILE A 129 -6.30 -5.26 -8.21
C ILE A 129 -6.07 -3.98 -9.01
N VAL A 130 -6.06 -4.01 -10.34
CA VAL A 130 -5.80 -2.83 -11.17
C VAL A 130 -6.93 -1.82 -11.06
N GLY A 131 -6.58 -0.54 -10.92
CA GLY A 131 -7.52 0.56 -10.75
C GLY A 131 -8.06 0.67 -9.31
N ARG A 132 -7.60 -0.18 -8.39
CA ARG A 132 -8.02 -0.16 -6.99
C ARG A 132 -7.10 0.66 -6.11
N ARG A 133 -7.68 1.18 -5.03
CA ARG A 133 -6.94 1.92 -4.00
C ARG A 133 -6.19 0.95 -3.09
N VAL A 134 -4.90 1.21 -2.94
CA VAL A 134 -4.03 0.56 -1.96
C VAL A 134 -3.75 1.53 -0.83
N SER A 135 -3.86 1.01 0.38
CA SER A 135 -3.57 1.70 1.63
C SER A 135 -2.39 1.02 2.31
N LEU A 136 -1.39 1.81 2.72
CA LEU A 136 -0.33 1.36 3.60
C LEU A 136 -0.70 1.74 5.03
N ILE A 137 -0.72 0.74 5.90
CA ILE A 137 -1.11 0.84 7.30
C ILE A 137 0.06 0.44 8.17
N ARG A 138 0.38 1.28 9.16
CA ARG A 138 1.39 1.02 10.19
C ARG A 138 0.81 1.36 11.54
N ASP A 139 0.96 0.47 12.52
CA ASP A 139 0.44 0.69 13.89
C ASP A 139 -1.05 1.12 13.90
N HIS A 140 -1.86 0.51 13.03
CA HIS A 140 -3.27 0.86 12.78
C HIS A 140 -3.53 2.27 12.19
N LEU A 141 -2.47 2.99 11.80
CA LEU A 141 -2.54 4.29 11.16
C LEU A 141 -2.33 4.16 9.66
N LEU A 142 -3.18 4.83 8.89
CA LEU A 142 -3.01 4.99 7.47
C LEU A 142 -1.87 5.97 7.19
N VAL A 143 -0.79 5.50 6.55
CA VAL A 143 0.43 6.30 6.33
C VAL A 143 0.61 6.73 4.89
N GLY A 144 0.00 6.00 3.94
CA GLY A 144 0.04 6.34 2.53
C GLY A 144 -1.03 5.63 1.73
N GLN A 145 -1.40 6.22 0.60
CA GLN A 145 -2.37 5.65 -0.33
C GLN A 145 -1.94 5.87 -1.78
N GLY A 146 -2.40 5.00 -2.65
CA GLY A 146 -2.16 5.07 -4.09
C GLY A 146 -3.13 4.20 -4.86
N ILE A 147 -3.09 4.27 -6.19
CA ILE A 147 -3.89 3.42 -7.08
C ILE A 147 -2.96 2.45 -7.81
N VAL A 148 -3.36 1.19 -7.93
CA VAL A 148 -2.62 0.20 -8.74
C VAL A 148 -2.80 0.51 -10.22
N GLY A 149 -1.70 0.77 -10.90
CA GLY A 149 -1.62 0.95 -12.34
C GLY A 149 -0.86 -0.18 -13.04
N TRP A 150 -0.93 -0.15 -14.37
CA TRP A 150 0.01 -0.89 -15.20
C TRP A 150 1.36 -0.15 -15.20
N ASN A 151 2.45 -0.92 -15.15
CA ASN A 151 3.79 -0.41 -15.41
C ASN A 151 4.11 -0.60 -16.91
#